data_AF-A0A0F5PAK3-F1
#
_entry.id   AF-A0A0F5PAK3-F1
#
_cell.length_a   1.000
_cell.length_b   1.000
_cell.length_c   1.000
_cell.angle_alpha   90.00
_cell.angle_beta   90.00
_cell.angle_gamma   90.00
#
_symmetry.space_group_name_H-M   'P 1'
#
loop_
_entity.id
_entity.type
_entity.pdbx_description
1 polymer ?
#
loop_
_entity_poly.entity_id
_entity_poly.type
_entity_poly.pdbx_seq_one_letter_code
_entity_poly.pdbx_strand_id
1 'polypeptide(L)' 'AGGLIFIAAATDNLIRAIDLRTGKTVWKDTLPAGGQATPAVYEVNGKQYLVIMAGGHHFMETPIGDALIAYALPE' A
#
# COMPACT_ATOMS: atom_id res chain seq x y z
N ALA A 1 -3.16 -2.09 17.99
CA ALA A 1 -2.53 -2.45 16.70
C ALA A 1 -3.38 -3.51 16.00
N GLY A 2 -3.61 -3.41 14.69
CA GLY A 2 -4.58 -4.23 13.95
C GLY A 2 -4.09 -5.62 13.48
N GLY A 3 -2.83 -6.00 13.75
CA GLY A 3 -2.31 -7.33 13.39
C GLY A 3 -2.02 -7.53 11.89
N LEU A 4 -1.84 -6.44 11.14
CA LEU A 4 -1.58 -6.48 9.70
C LEU A 4 -0.19 -5.91 9.36
N ILE A 5 0.43 -6.48 8.34
CA ILE A 5 1.57 -5.93 7.61
C ILE A 5 1.07 -5.36 6.29
N PHE A 6 1.49 -4.14 5.95
CA PHE A 6 1.23 -3.57 4.62
C PHE A 6 2.52 -3.57 3.79
N ILE A 7 2.45 -4.07 2.56
CA ILE A 7 3.60 -4.14 1.65
C ILE A 7 3.17 -3.87 0.22
N ALA A 8 3.97 -3.08 -0.51
CA ALA A 8 3.78 -2.80 -1.93
C ALA A 8 5.07 -2.87 -2.77
N ALA A 9 6.23 -3.03 -2.12
CA ALA A 9 7.56 -3.02 -2.74
C ALA A 9 7.88 -4.32 -3.51
N ALA A 10 6.94 -4.76 -4.35
CA ALA A 10 7.09 -5.80 -5.35
C ALA A 10 6.93 -5.17 -6.75
N THR A 11 7.40 -5.85 -7.79
CA THR A 11 7.33 -5.38 -9.20
C THR A 11 5.99 -5.69 -9.87
N ASP A 12 4.92 -5.85 -9.08
CA ASP A 12 3.59 -6.24 -9.56
C ASP A 12 2.54 -5.15 -9.35
N ASN A 13 2.95 -3.97 -8.91
CA ASN A 13 2.09 -2.80 -8.65
C ASN A 13 0.99 -3.07 -7.60
N LEU A 14 1.09 -4.12 -6.78
CA LEU A 14 0.07 -4.42 -5.78
C LEU A 14 0.48 -3.92 -4.40
N ILE A 15 -0.43 -3.21 -3.73
CA ILE A 15 -0.39 -3.05 -2.27
C ILE A 15 -1.17 -4.20 -1.63
N ARG A 16 -0.64 -4.77 -0.54
CA ARG A 16 -1.21 -5.94 0.15
C ARG A 16 -1.31 -5.68 1.64
N ALA A 17 -2.37 -6.21 2.25
CA ALA A 17 -2.46 -6.42 3.68
C ALA A 17 -2.26 -7.91 3.98
N ILE A 18 -1.29 -8.21 4.84
CA ILE A 18 -0.93 -9.57 5.24
C ILE A 18 -1.23 -9.73 6.73
N ASP A 19 -1.96 -10.77 7.09
CA ASP A 19 -2.18 -11.13 8.49
C ASP A 19 -0.85 -11.55 9.16
N LEU A 20 -0.48 -10.86 10.24
CA LEU A 20 0.81 -11.01 10.91
C LEU A 20 1.04 -12.43 11.46
N ARG A 21 -0.03 -13.17 11.81
CA ARG A 21 0.07 -14.49 12.46
C ARG A 21 0.13 -15.61 11.45
N THR A 22 -0.60 -15.49 10.35
CA THR A 22 -0.82 -16.56 9.37
C THR A 22 -0.03 -16.36 8.09
N GLY A 23 0.45 -15.14 7.82
CA GLY A 23 1.12 -14.79 6.56
C GLY A 23 0.18 -14.73 5.36
N LYS A 24 -1.14 -14.87 5.57
CA LYS A 24 -2.12 -14.82 4.48
C LYS A 24 -2.33 -13.39 4.03
N THR A 25 -2.35 -13.17 2.72
CA THR A 25 -2.87 -11.92 2.16
C THR A 25 -4.38 -11.88 2.36
N VAL A 26 -4.86 -10.90 3.13
CA VAL A 26 -6.29 -10.73 3.46
C VAL A 26 -6.96 -9.63 2.64
N TRP A 27 -6.16 -8.74 2.05
CA TRP A 27 -6.62 -7.71 1.13
C TRP A 27 -5.49 -7.32 0.17
N LYS A 28 -5.85 -6.87 -1.02
CA LYS A 28 -4.92 -6.27 -1.98
C LYS A 28 -5.64 -5.27 -2.89
N ASP A 29 -4.88 -4.36 -3.46
CA ASP A 29 -5.33 -3.46 -4.52
C ASP A 29 -4.21 -3.19 -5.53
N THR A 30 -4.58 -2.76 -6.73
CA THR A 30 -3.66 -2.43 -7.82
C THR A 30 -3.40 -0.94 -7.86
N LEU A 31 -2.13 -0.57 -7.71
CA LEU A 31 -1.65 0.80 -7.82
C LEU A 31 -1.52 1.22 -9.29
N PRO A 32 -1.71 2.52 -9.60
CA PRO A 32 -1.55 3.03 -10.96
C PRO A 32 -0.09 3.04 -11.46
N ALA A 33 0.88 2.87 -10.55
CA ALA A 33 2.32 2.83 -10.81
C ALA A 33 3.01 1.97 -9.74
N GLY A 34 4.34 1.80 -9.83
CA GLY A 34 5.07 0.98 -8.86
C GLY A 34 4.96 1.49 -7.41
N GLY A 35 4.82 0.55 -6.47
CA GLY A 35 4.67 0.80 -5.03
C GLY A 35 5.95 0.69 -4.21
N GLN A 36 7.08 1.21 -4.72
CA GLN A 36 8.40 1.06 -4.09
C GLN A 36 8.55 1.85 -2.78
N ALA A 37 7.73 2.88 -2.57
CA ALA A 37 7.73 3.62 -1.32
C ALA A 37 7.17 2.78 -0.17
N THR A 38 7.64 3.03 1.05
CA THR A 38 7.08 2.40 2.25
C THR A 38 5.68 2.94 2.54
N PRO A 39 4.64 2.08 2.66
CA PRO A 39 3.33 2.53 3.10
C PRO A 39 3.39 3.08 4.53
N ALA A 40 2.60 4.11 4.81
CA ALA A 40 2.48 4.70 6.14
C ALA A 40 1.01 4.67 6.61
N VAL A 41 0.81 4.61 7.93
CA VAL A 41 -0.51 4.74 8.55
C VAL A 41 -0.55 6.01 9.40
N TYR A 42 -1.59 6.81 9.25
CA TYR A 42 -1.84 7.98 10.12
C TYR A 42 -3.32 8.10 10.47
N GLU A 43 -3.62 8.94 11.46
CA GLU A 43 -4.99 9.19 11.92
C GLU A 43 -5.30 10.67 11.84
N VAL A 44 -6.49 11.01 11.34
CA VAL A 44 -7.04 12.38 11.33
C VAL A 44 -8.50 12.31 11.78
N ASN A 45 -8.87 13.10 12.79
CA ASN A 45 -10.24 13.17 13.32
C ASN A 45 -10.82 11.78 13.69
N GLY A 46 -9.99 10.90 14.24
CA GLY A 46 -10.40 9.54 14.63
C GLY A 46 -10.53 8.53 13.47
N LYS A 47 -10.26 8.93 12.22
CA LYS A 47 -10.24 8.04 11.06
C LYS A 47 -8.80 7.69 10.69
N GLN A 48 -8.52 6.39 10.55
CA GLN A 48 -7.21 5.88 10.16
C GLN A 48 -7.10 5.75 8.64
N TYR A 49 -5.93 6.10 8.13
CA TYR A 49 -5.60 6.09 6.71
C TYR A 49 -4.33 5.28 6.49
N LEU A 50 -4.34 4.40 5.49
CA LEU A 50 -3.13 3.82 4.91
C LEU A 50 -2.78 4.63 3.66
N VAL A 51 -1.55 5.13 3.58
CA VAL A 51 -1.09 5.92 2.44
C VAL A 51 0.18 5.36 1.82
N ILE A 52 0.28 5.53 0.51
CA ILE A 52 1.46 5.15 -0.26
C ILE A 52 1.66 6.07 -1.47
N MET A 53 2.92 6.41 -1.74
CA MET A 53 3.32 7.03 -3.00
C MET A 53 3.55 5.94 -4.06
N ALA A 54 2.71 5.92 -5.09
CA ALA A 54 2.88 5.10 -6.29
C ALA A 54 3.76 5.85 -7.29
N GLY A 55 5.07 5.91 -7.01
CA GLY A 55 6.04 6.64 -7.81
C GLY A 55 6.59 5.85 -9.01
N GLY A 56 6.69 4.53 -8.87
CA GLY A 56 7.37 3.71 -9.87
C GLY A 56 8.85 4.02 -10.03
N HIS A 57 9.55 3.12 -10.71
CA HIS A 57 10.91 3.39 -11.16
C HIS A 57 11.26 2.49 -12.36
N HIS A 58 11.86 3.06 -13.40
CA HIS A 58 12.18 2.34 -14.64
C HIS A 58 13.12 1.15 -14.41
N PHE A 59 14.10 1.27 -13.52
CA PHE A 59 15.00 0.17 -13.12
C PHE A 59 14.24 -1.06 -12.58
N MET A 60 13.07 -0.85 -11.98
CA MET A 60 12.24 -1.92 -11.43
C MET A 60 11.22 -2.45 -12.45
N GLU A 61 11.28 -1.99 -13.70
CA GLU A 61 10.35 -2.35 -14.80
C GLU A 61 8.86 -2.11 -14.45
N THR A 62 8.61 -1.11 -13.60
CA THR A 62 7.24 -0.68 -13.23
C THR A 62 6.87 0.62 -13.92
N PRO A 63 5.57 0.88 -14.18
CA PRO A 63 5.12 2.18 -14.67
C PRO A 63 5.56 3.29 -13.72
N ILE A 64 6.05 4.40 -14.29
CA ILE A 64 6.37 5.63 -13.55
C ILE A 64 5.07 6.38 -13.29
N GLY A 65 4.94 6.93 -12.09
CA GLY A 65 3.79 7.73 -11.70
C GLY A 65 4.13 8.76 -10.64
N ASP A 66 3.15 9.57 -10.28
CA ASP A 66 3.25 10.63 -9.28
C ASP A 66 2.05 10.63 -8.31
N ALA A 67 1.33 9.50 -8.24
CA ALA A 67 0.10 9.40 -7.48
C ALA A 67 0.34 9.06 -6.00
N LEU A 68 -0.23 9.87 -5.10
CA LEU A 68 -0.39 9.54 -3.68
C LEU A 68 -1.77 8.91 -3.47
N ILE A 69 -1.80 7.66 -2.99
CA ILE A 69 -3.04 6.92 -2.75
C ILE A 69 -3.31 6.85 -1.25
N ALA A 70 -4.57 7.06 -0.85
CA ALA A 70 -5.04 6.93 0.52
C ALA A 70 -6.23 5.98 0.61
N TYR A 71 -6.13 4.99 1.50
CA TYR A 71 -7.16 4.00 1.80
C TYR A 71 -7.71 4.23 3.19
N ALA A 72 -9.03 4.08 3.35
CA ALA A 72 -9.69 4.04 4.65
C ALA A 72 -10.90 3.09 4.57
N LEU A 73 -11.35 2.61 5.73
CA LEU A 73 -12.61 1.89 5.79
C LEU A 73 -13.79 2.83 5.47
N PRO A 74 -14.91 2.28 4.94
CA PRO A 74 -16.18 2.99 4.87
C PRO A 74 -16.62 3.52 6.23
N GLU A 75 -17.55 4.48 6.22
CA GLU A 75 -18.24 4.94 7.43
C GLU A 75 -19.25 3.90 7.94
#